data_AF-A0A5M8QC89-F1
#
_entry.id   AF-A0A5M8QC89-F1
#
_cell.length_a   1.000
_cell.length_b   1.000
_cell.length_c   1.000
_cell.angle_alpha   90.00
_cell.angle_beta   90.00
_cell.angle_gamma   90.00
#
_symmetry.space_group_name_H-M   'P 1'
#
loop_
_entity.id
_entity.type
_entity.pdbx_description
1 polymer ?
#
loop_
_entity_poly.entity_id
_entity_poly.type
_entity_poly.pdbx_seq_one_letter_code
_entity_poly.pdbx_strand_id
1 'polypeptide(L)' 'MEKLRKIKLELHEIKSKARKIFRRGYEDLTMMIYYHDLKDQFQLLIINPNNLLLLEKEITRAEAFRIMNTRNS' A
#
# COMPACT_ATOMS: atom_id res chain seq x y z
N MET A 1 9.46 -3.37 19.34
CA MET A 1 9.68 -3.38 17.87
C MET A 1 8.42 -3.12 17.05
N GLU A 2 7.24 -3.61 17.44
CA GLU A 2 5.96 -3.35 16.72
C GLU A 2 5.54 -1.88 16.63
N LYS A 3 5.68 -1.11 17.72
CA LYS A 3 5.33 0.33 17.73
C LYS A 3 6.08 1.12 16.65
N LEU A 4 7.37 0.82 16.42
CA LEU A 4 8.20 1.53 15.43
C LEU A 4 7.70 1.31 13.99
N ARG A 5 7.18 0.11 13.71
CA ARG A 5 6.63 -0.26 12.40
C ARG A 5 5.24 0.33 12.14
N LYS A 6 4.38 0.41 13.16
CA LYS A 6 3.09 1.14 13.08
C LYS A 6 3.30 2.64 12.84
N ILE A 7 4.24 3.26 13.57
CA ILE A 7 4.65 4.65 13.33
C ILE A 7 5.15 4.84 11.89
N LYS A 8 5.84 3.85 11.31
CA LYS A 8 6.33 3.92 9.92
C LYS A 8 5.20 4.00 8.88
N LEU A 9 4.06 3.34 9.10
CA LEU A 9 2.89 3.40 8.21
C LEU A 9 2.19 4.77 8.27
N GLU A 10 1.95 5.28 9.49
CA GLU A 10 1.39 6.63 9.68
C GLU A 10 2.32 7.70 9.10
N LEU A 11 3.64 7.56 9.32
CA LEU A 11 4.64 8.42 8.70
C LEU A 11 4.73 8.24 7.19
N HIS A 12 4.35 7.09 6.62
CA HIS A 12 4.38 6.90 5.18
C HIS A 12 3.32 7.78 4.51
N GLU A 13 2.09 7.81 5.03
CA GLU A 13 1.05 8.73 4.53
C GLU A 13 1.49 10.20 4.69
N ILE A 14 2.09 10.55 5.82
CA ILE A 14 2.49 11.94 6.13
C ILE A 14 3.73 12.40 5.34
N LYS A 15 4.77 11.55 5.20
CA LYS A 15 6.03 11.91 4.52
C LYS A 15 5.94 11.83 3.00
N SER A 16 5.24 10.83 2.48
CA SER A 16 5.18 10.62 1.03
C SER A 16 4.24 11.61 0.35
N LYS A 17 3.32 12.25 1.08
CA LYS A 17 2.17 12.97 0.49
C LYS A 17 1.41 12.13 -0.54
N ALA A 18 1.56 10.80 -0.50
CA ALA A 18 0.90 9.90 -1.41
C ALA A 18 -0.51 9.63 -0.91
N ARG A 19 -1.48 9.69 -1.82
CA ARG A 19 -2.88 9.40 -1.52
C ARG A 19 -3.11 7.90 -1.64
N LYS A 20 -3.75 7.31 -0.64
CA LYS A 20 -4.29 5.95 -0.75
C LYS A 20 -5.43 5.92 -1.76
N ILE A 21 -5.28 5.11 -2.81
CA ILE A 21 -6.28 4.97 -3.89
C ILE A 21 -6.97 3.60 -3.89
N PHE A 22 -6.38 2.60 -3.24
CA PHE A 22 -6.94 1.27 -3.17
C PHE A 22 -6.60 0.59 -1.84
N ARG A 23 -7.55 -0.20 -1.33
CA ARG A 23 -7.34 -1.09 -0.19
C ARG A 23 -8.15 -2.36 -0.40
N ARG A 24 -7.51 -3.51 -0.22
CA ARG A 24 -8.17 -4.81 -0.21
C ARG A 24 -7.67 -5.64 0.96
N GLY A 25 -8.61 -6.14 1.77
CA GLY A 25 -8.33 -7.13 2.79
C GLY A 25 -8.42 -8.54 2.21
N TYR A 26 -7.46 -9.36 2.59
CA TYR A 26 -7.49 -10.82 2.52
C TYR A 26 -7.52 -11.34 3.97
N GLU A 27 -7.66 -12.65 4.15
CA GLU A 27 -7.77 -13.28 5.47
C GLU A 27 -6.59 -12.92 6.39
N ASP A 28 -5.36 -13.02 5.87
CA ASP A 28 -4.14 -12.78 6.64
C ASP A 28 -3.35 -11.53 6.22
N LEU A 29 -3.82 -10.79 5.21
CA LEU A 29 -3.05 -9.72 4.60
C LEU A 29 -3.95 -8.57 4.16
N THR A 30 -3.48 -7.33 4.30
CA THR A 30 -4.11 -6.18 3.68
C THR A 30 -3.18 -5.62 2.62
N MET A 31 -3.70 -5.50 1.40
CA MET A 31 -3.05 -4.87 0.28
C MET A 31 -3.53 -3.43 0.14
N MET A 32 -2.61 -2.50 -0.12
CA MET A 32 -2.89 -1.08 -0.26
C MET A 32 -2.10 -0.53 -1.45
N ILE A 33 -2.72 0.36 -2.23
CA ILE A 33 -2.01 1.10 -3.27
C ILE A 33 -2.11 2.58 -2.95
N TYR A 34 -0.95 3.23 -2.98
CA TYR A 34 -0.77 4.66 -2.85
C TYR A 34 -0.33 5.25 -4.19
N TYR A 35 -0.79 6.47 -4.45
CA TYR A 35 -0.40 7.25 -5.61
C TYR A 35 0.20 8.58 -5.16
N HIS A 36 1.39 8.88 -5.64
CA HIS A 36 2.10 10.11 -5.33
C HIS A 36 1.92 11.11 -6.48
N ASP A 37 1.00 12.07 -6.31
CA ASP A 37 0.62 13.01 -7.38
C ASP A 37 1.82 13.77 -7.99
N LEU A 38 2.76 14.26 -7.16
CA LEU A 38 3.91 15.03 -7.65
C LEU A 38 4.96 14.21 -8.40
N LYS A 39 4.98 12.89 -8.23
CA LYS A 39 5.99 11.99 -8.83
C LYS A 39 5.40 11.07 -9.90
N ASP A 40 4.08 11.12 -10.09
CA ASP A 40 3.33 10.18 -10.93
C ASP A 40 3.68 8.71 -10.63
N GLN A 41 3.86 8.41 -9.34
CA GLN A 41 4.41 7.14 -8.87
C GLN A 41 3.36 6.35 -8.09
N PHE A 42 3.25 5.05 -8.38
CA PHE A 42 2.38 4.15 -7.65
C PHE A 42 3.20 3.26 -6.73
N GLN A 43 2.74 3.10 -5.49
CA GLN A 43 3.38 2.23 -4.50
C GLN A 43 2.38 1.20 -3.99
N LEU A 44 2.79 -0.06 -4.03
CA LEU A 44 2.09 -1.20 -3.45
C LEU A 44 2.65 -1.47 -2.05
N LEU A 45 1.75 -1.52 -1.08
CA LEU A 45 2.07 -1.93 0.29
C LEU A 45 1.25 -3.17 0.63
N ILE A 46 1.91 -4.16 1.22
CA ILE A 46 1.27 -5.34 1.81
C ILE A 46 1.59 -5.32 3.30
N ILE A 47 0.54 -5.35 4.11
CA ILE A 47 0.63 -5.37 5.56
C ILE A 47 -0.04 -6.63 6.11
N ASN A 48 0.44 -7.12 7.25
CA ASN A 48 -0.21 -8.21 7.99
C ASN A 48 -1.32 -7.68 8.92
N PRO A 49 -2.05 -8.54 9.66
CA PRO A 49 -3.14 -8.12 10.53
C PRO A 49 -2.68 -7.28 11.73
N ASN A 50 -1.40 -7.40 12.11
CA ASN A 50 -0.78 -6.58 13.16
C ASN A 50 -0.34 -5.18 12.65
N ASN A 51 -0.75 -4.80 11.44
CA ASN A 51 -0.31 -3.60 10.72
C ASN A 51 1.21 -3.54 10.53
N LEU A 52 1.83 -4.70 10.32
CA LEU A 52 3.23 -4.79 9.98
C LEU A 52 3.40 -4.72 8.47
N LEU A 53 4.20 -3.77 7.99
CA LEU A 53 4.63 -3.72 6.59
C LEU A 53 5.49 -4.95 6.25
N LEU A 54 4.96 -5.80 5.37
CA LEU A 54 5.64 -6.98 4.85
C LEU A 54 6.34 -6.70 3.53
N LEU A 55 5.70 -5.89 2.68
CA LEU A 55 6.24 -5.53 1.37
C LEU A 55 5.89 -4.08 1.02
N GLU A 56 6.88 -3.38 0.48
CA GLU A 56 6.74 -2.08 -0.15
C GLU A 56 7.42 -2.16 -1.51
N LYS A 57 6.67 -1.88 -2.58
CA LYS A 57 7.17 -1.98 -3.95
C LYS A 57 6.58 -0.88 -4.81
N GLU A 58 7.44 -0.21 -5.57
CA GLU A 58 6.99 0.65 -6.66
C GLU A 58 6.39 -0.19 -7.79
N ILE A 59 5.23 0.21 -8.27
CA ILE A 59 4.53 -0.44 -9.36
C ILE A 59 4.19 0.58 -10.45
N THR A 60 4.03 0.09 -11.67
CA THR A 60 3.55 0.91 -12.78
C THR A 60 2.05 1.17 -12.65
N ARG A 61 1.56 2.22 -13.32
CA ARG A 61 0.12 2.49 -13.49
C ARG A 61 -0.63 1.25 -13.99
N ALA A 62 -0.09 0.56 -15.00
CA ALA A 62 -0.72 -0.64 -15.58
C ALA A 62 -0.81 -1.81 -14.58
N GLU A 63 0.20 -2.02 -13.75
CA GLU A 63 0.15 -3.00 -12.65
C GLU A 63 -0.89 -2.61 -11.61
N ALA A 64 -0.94 -1.33 -11.21
CA ALA A 64 -1.95 -0.85 -10.27
C ALA A 64 -3.37 -1.12 -10.79
N PHE A 65 -3.64 -0.77 -12.05
CA PHE A 65 -4.94 -1.04 -12.68
C PHE A 65 -5.27 -2.53 -12.73
N ARG A 66 -4.32 -3.40 -13.08
CA ARG A 66 -4.54 -4.85 -13.06
C ARG A 66 -4.92 -5.35 -11.67
N ILE A 67 -4.14 -4.98 -10.65
CA ILE A 67 -4.38 -5.38 -9.25
C ILE A 67 -5.76 -4.91 -8.77
N MET A 68 -6.10 -3.63 -9.01
CA MET A 68 -7.36 -3.05 -8.58
C MET A 68 -8.58 -3.74 -9.23
N ASN A 69 -8.43 -4.19 -10.48
CA ASN A 69 -9.51 -4.81 -11.25
C ASN A 69 -9.50 -6.34 -11.21
N THR A 70 -8.55 -6.98 -10.51
CA THR A 70 -8.62 -8.42 -10.25
C THR A 70 -9.89 -8.69 -9.45
N ARG A 71 -10.89 -9.31 -10.09
CA ARG A 71 -12.04 -9.91 -9.41
C ARG A 71 -11.59 -11.29 -8.93
N ASN A 72 -11.89 -11.63 -7.68
CA ASN A 72 -11.61 -12.97 -7.17
C ASN A 72 -12.34 -13.97 -8.07
N SER A 73 -11.59 -14.78 -8.81
CA SER A 73 -12.08 -15.96 -9.52
C SER A 73 -12.41 -17.06 -8.52
#